data_AF-A0A2E2UF77-F1
#
_entry.id   AF-A0A2E2UF77-F1
#
_cell.length_a   1.000
_cell.length_b   1.000
_cell.length_c   1.000
_cell.angle_alpha   90.00
_cell.angle_beta   90.00
_cell.angle_gamma   90.00
#
_symmetry.space_group_name_H-M   'P 1'
#
loop_
_entity.id
_entity.type
_entity.pdbx_description
1 polymer ?
#
loop_
_entity_poly.entity_id
_entity_poly.type
_entity_poly.pdbx_seq_one_letter_code
_entity_poly.pdbx_strand_id
1 'polypeptide(L)'
;TADLVKFAKTNPGSEVAFSDKKVLEKILIDTKQSIPEPTEEELLKDKQYIESQKRKKRNILIKKGFISLTILLSISFIGSIILFGWQEVSDTVFGNQTKSLLNKTWVNSKYGAYPIQISTPNVLSRQKSETTLQTFKSGSIKETLYLVLDVGPSNQNQNQVSKQKIVDEVIANLKDLAATNILTKDERYVTSEGKTGLKVFGSFDYESDGVSVKKEYINLRFVENNGFQNILSIYDRKNLYTPRIMERINNSIKF
;
A
#
# COMPACT_ATOMS: atom_id res chain seq x y z
N THR A 1 63.80 73.56 -5.07
CA THR A 1 63.84 72.38 -4.17
C THR A 1 63.78 72.75 -2.68
N ALA A 2 63.09 73.83 -2.29
CA ALA A 2 63.04 74.29 -0.89
C ALA A 2 61.79 73.84 -0.12
N ASP A 3 60.79 73.26 -0.78
CA ASP A 3 59.45 73.12 -0.20
C ASP A 3 59.27 71.82 0.62
N LEU A 4 59.90 70.72 0.21
CA LEU A 4 59.73 69.41 0.86
C LEU A 4 60.41 69.29 2.24
N VAL A 5 61.49 70.07 2.47
CA VAL A 5 62.21 70.06 3.77
C VAL A 5 61.38 70.74 4.87
N LYS A 6 60.40 71.58 4.50
CA LYS A 6 59.55 72.32 5.43
C LYS A 6 58.46 71.45 6.05
N PHE A 7 57.93 70.49 5.29
CA PHE A 7 56.88 69.57 5.75
C PHE A 7 57.41 68.43 6.63
N ALA A 8 58.68 68.03 6.45
CA ALA A 8 59.27 66.95 7.23
C ALA A 8 59.66 67.33 8.66
N LYS A 9 59.73 68.64 8.99
CA LYS A 9 60.14 69.15 10.31
C LYS A 9 58.98 69.60 11.20
N THR A 10 57.74 69.57 10.70
CA THR A 10 56.55 69.95 11.47
C THR A 10 55.95 68.72 12.14
N ASN A 11 56.28 68.50 13.40
CA ASN A 11 55.48 67.69 14.31
C ASN A 11 54.51 68.65 15.00
N PRO A 12 53.26 68.80 14.52
CA PRO A 12 52.31 69.72 15.15
C PRO A 12 52.14 69.33 16.61
N GLY A 13 52.35 70.29 17.52
CA GLY A 13 52.15 70.07 18.95
C GLY A 13 50.72 69.56 19.23
N SER A 14 50.52 68.87 20.35
CA SER A 14 49.23 68.27 20.74
C SER A 14 48.04 69.25 20.65
N GLU A 15 48.30 70.53 20.83
CA GLU A 15 47.34 71.63 20.72
C GLU A 15 46.80 71.82 19.30
N VAL A 16 47.65 71.70 18.27
CA VAL A 16 47.25 71.79 16.85
C VAL A 16 46.44 70.56 16.44
N ALA A 17 46.84 69.36 16.88
CA ALA A 17 46.07 68.13 16.64
C ALA A 17 44.68 68.16 17.32
N PHE A 18 44.57 68.79 18.50
CA PHE A 18 43.29 68.99 19.16
C PHE A 18 42.40 69.98 18.40
N SER A 19 42.98 71.07 17.88
CA SER A 19 42.28 72.02 17.03
C SER A 19 41.75 71.36 15.75
N ASP A 20 42.57 70.59 15.05
CA ASP A 20 42.16 69.89 13.83
C ASP A 20 41.07 68.84 14.10
N LYS A 21 41.16 68.12 15.21
CA LYS A 21 40.08 67.22 15.65
C LYS A 21 38.77 67.97 15.84
N LYS A 22 38.81 69.15 16.48
CA LYS A 22 37.62 69.99 16.71
C LYS A 22 37.02 70.48 15.39
N VAL A 23 37.87 70.79 14.40
CA VAL A 23 37.43 71.16 13.05
C VAL A 23 36.80 69.96 12.33
N LEU A 24 37.41 68.78 12.36
CA LEU A 24 36.86 67.56 11.75
C LEU A 24 35.55 67.12 12.40
N GLU A 25 35.45 67.23 13.73
CA GLU A 25 34.23 66.95 14.48
C GLU A 25 33.12 67.91 14.06
N LYS A 26 33.43 69.21 13.94
CA LYS A 26 32.48 70.21 13.44
C LYS A 26 32.03 69.88 12.01
N ILE A 27 32.97 69.55 11.11
CA ILE A 27 32.62 69.17 9.72
C ILE A 27 31.76 67.91 9.71
N LEU A 28 32.04 66.90 10.53
CA LEU A 28 31.22 65.70 10.64
C LEU A 28 29.81 66.00 11.14
N ILE A 29 29.69 66.86 12.15
CA ILE A 29 28.40 67.31 12.70
C ILE A 29 27.63 68.10 11.63
N ASP A 30 28.27 69.10 11.03
CA ASP A 30 27.67 69.96 9.99
C ASP A 30 27.26 69.13 8.77
N THR A 31 28.08 68.17 8.35
CA THR A 31 27.77 67.26 7.23
C THR A 31 26.60 66.35 7.58
N LYS A 32 26.56 65.78 8.79
CA LYS A 32 25.46 64.92 9.24
C LYS A 32 24.14 65.69 9.39
N GLN A 33 24.20 66.94 9.84
CA GLN A 33 23.05 67.85 9.94
C GLN A 33 22.59 68.35 8.56
N SER A 34 23.49 68.43 7.58
CA SER A 34 23.17 68.80 6.20
C SER A 34 22.53 67.67 5.39
N ILE A 35 22.52 66.43 5.91
CA ILE A 35 21.77 65.33 5.32
C ILE A 35 20.29 65.55 5.67
N PRO A 36 19.40 65.79 4.69
CA PRO A 36 17.98 65.97 4.97
C PRO A 36 17.40 64.68 5.55
N GLU A 37 16.44 64.82 6.47
CA GLU A 37 15.67 63.66 6.93
C GLU A 37 14.96 63.03 5.73
N PRO A 38 15.00 61.69 5.60
CA PRO A 38 14.39 61.01 4.47
C PRO A 38 12.89 61.30 4.44
N THR A 39 12.38 61.59 3.25
CA THR A 39 10.94 61.88 3.06
C THR A 39 10.09 60.62 3.31
N GLU A 40 8.80 60.79 3.65
CA GLU A 40 7.89 59.65 3.89
C GLU A 40 7.83 58.69 2.69
N GLU A 41 7.90 59.21 1.46
CA GLU A 41 7.95 58.39 0.25
C GLU A 41 9.24 57.57 0.14
N GLU A 42 10.39 58.13 0.51
CA GLU A 42 11.68 57.43 0.50
C GLU A 42 11.73 56.34 1.58
N LEU A 43 11.22 56.62 2.78
CA LEU A 43 11.07 55.63 3.85
C LEU A 43 10.13 54.48 3.45
N LEU A 44 9.02 54.81 2.76
CA LEU A 44 8.08 53.81 2.27
C LEU A 44 8.69 52.95 1.15
N LYS A 45 9.44 53.56 0.21
CA LYS A 45 10.18 52.83 -0.84
C LYS A 45 11.24 51.91 -0.25
N ASP A 46 11.99 52.35 0.76
CA ASP A 46 13.00 51.51 1.42
C ASP A 46 12.35 50.32 2.18
N LYS A 47 11.26 50.57 2.90
CA LYS A 47 10.48 49.52 3.57
C LYS A 47 9.92 48.51 2.57
N GLN A 48 9.34 48.97 1.46
CA GLN A 48 8.86 48.11 0.38
C GLN A 48 9.99 47.32 -0.27
N TYR A 49 11.15 47.94 -0.47
CA TYR A 49 12.35 47.28 -0.99
C TYR A 49 12.80 46.16 -0.05
N ILE A 50 12.97 46.44 1.25
CA ILE A 50 13.36 45.44 2.27
C ILE A 50 12.33 44.31 2.34
N GLU A 51 11.04 44.63 2.32
CA GLU A 51 9.98 43.63 2.36
C GLU A 51 9.97 42.76 1.09
N SER A 52 10.18 43.36 -0.08
CA SER A 52 10.29 42.63 -1.34
C SER A 52 11.48 41.67 -1.34
N GLN A 53 12.62 42.06 -0.77
CA GLN A 53 13.81 41.23 -0.65
C GLN A 53 13.59 40.09 0.35
N LYS A 54 12.90 40.33 1.48
CA LYS A 54 12.47 39.29 2.42
C LYS A 54 11.50 38.29 1.76
N ARG A 55 10.51 38.78 1.01
CA ARG A 55 9.56 37.95 0.25
C ARG A 55 10.29 37.09 -0.80
N LYS A 56 11.23 37.67 -1.56
CA LYS A 56 12.08 36.93 -2.53
C LYS A 56 12.90 35.84 -1.85
N LYS A 57 13.60 36.14 -0.76
CA LYS A 57 14.38 35.16 0.02
C LYS A 57 13.49 34.04 0.55
N ARG A 58 12.32 34.37 1.11
CA ARG A 58 11.34 33.39 1.58
C ARG A 58 10.85 32.50 0.43
N ASN A 59 10.52 33.07 -0.72
CA ASN A 59 10.08 32.31 -1.89
C ASN A 59 11.18 31.39 -2.43
N ILE A 60 12.45 31.81 -2.39
CA ILE A 60 13.59 30.95 -2.77
C ILE A 60 13.74 29.79 -1.78
N LEU A 61 13.64 30.05 -0.47
CA LEU A 61 13.71 29.00 0.55
C LEU A 61 12.56 28.00 0.40
N ILE A 62 11.33 28.48 0.19
CA ILE A 62 10.17 27.62 -0.07
C ILE A 62 10.40 26.79 -1.34
N LYS A 63 10.84 27.40 -2.45
CA LYS A 63 11.15 26.68 -3.69
C LYS A 63 12.23 25.62 -3.47
N LYS A 64 13.32 25.94 -2.77
CA LYS A 64 14.38 24.97 -2.43
C LYS A 64 13.85 23.83 -1.56
N GLY A 65 12.99 24.14 -0.59
CA GLY A 65 12.31 23.15 0.23
C GLY A 65 11.44 22.20 -0.59
N PHE A 66 10.62 22.75 -1.50
CA PHE A 66 9.82 21.94 -2.43
C PHE A 66 10.69 21.07 -3.34
N ILE A 67 11.77 21.60 -3.92
CA ILE A 67 12.69 20.84 -4.76
C ILE A 67 13.37 19.72 -3.97
N SER A 68 13.82 20.00 -2.74
CA SER A 68 14.43 18.98 -1.89
C SER A 68 13.44 17.87 -1.54
N LEU A 69 12.19 18.22 -1.24
CA LEU A 69 11.15 17.26 -0.93
C LEU A 69 10.79 16.40 -2.14
N THR A 70 10.68 17.00 -3.34
CA THR A 70 10.36 16.24 -4.56
C THR A 70 11.49 15.30 -4.94
N ILE A 71 12.75 15.71 -4.80
CA ILE A 71 13.91 14.82 -5.02
C ILE A 71 13.88 13.63 -4.04
N LEU A 72 13.67 13.89 -2.74
CA LEU A 72 13.62 12.83 -1.73
C LEU A 72 12.50 11.82 -2.02
N LEU A 73 11.30 12.32 -2.33
CA LEU A 73 10.16 11.47 -2.69
C LEU A 73 10.43 10.66 -3.97
N SER A 74 11.06 11.28 -4.98
CA SER A 74 11.40 10.61 -6.24
C SER A 74 12.41 9.49 -6.02
N ILE A 75 13.46 9.72 -5.22
CA ILE A 75 14.46 8.70 -4.89
C ILE A 75 13.82 7.55 -4.11
N SER A 76 12.97 7.85 -3.11
CA SER A 76 12.26 6.82 -2.34
C SER A 76 11.32 5.99 -3.22
N PHE A 77 10.63 6.64 -4.17
CA PHE A 77 9.71 5.97 -5.08
C PHE A 77 10.45 5.07 -6.07
N ILE A 78 11.51 5.57 -6.70
CA ILE A 78 12.37 4.80 -7.61
C ILE A 78 13.02 3.63 -6.86
N GLY A 79 13.54 3.86 -5.65
CA GLY A 79 14.10 2.81 -4.80
C GLY A 79 13.07 1.71 -4.47
N SER A 80 11.83 2.10 -4.16
CA SER A 80 10.75 1.14 -3.91
C SER A 80 10.42 0.30 -5.14
N ILE A 81 10.39 0.91 -6.33
CA ILE A 81 10.16 0.18 -7.60
C ILE A 81 11.29 -0.81 -7.88
N ILE A 82 12.54 -0.44 -7.61
CA ILE A 82 13.70 -1.34 -7.80
C ILE A 82 13.64 -2.52 -6.83
N LEU A 83 13.31 -2.29 -5.55
CA LEU A 83 13.32 -3.32 -4.51
C LEU A 83 12.11 -4.26 -4.58
N PHE A 84 10.91 -3.71 -4.78
CA PHE A 84 9.65 -4.46 -4.69
C PHE A 84 9.00 -4.74 -6.04
N GLY A 85 9.45 -4.05 -7.10
CA GLY A 85 8.83 -4.10 -8.43
C GLY A 85 7.70 -3.09 -8.60
N TRP A 86 7.47 -2.67 -9.84
CA TRP A 86 6.42 -1.70 -10.19
C TRP A 86 5.03 -2.13 -9.70
N GLN A 87 4.65 -3.39 -9.93
CA GLN A 87 3.30 -3.88 -9.65
C GLN A 87 2.97 -3.87 -8.15
N GLU A 88 3.90 -4.31 -7.29
CA GLU A 88 3.71 -4.28 -5.82
C GLU A 88 3.62 -2.85 -5.28
N VAL A 89 4.42 -1.92 -5.81
CA VAL A 89 4.39 -0.50 -5.43
C VAL A 89 3.08 0.13 -5.88
N SER A 90 2.67 -0.06 -7.14
CA SER A 90 1.41 0.47 -7.65
C SER A 90 0.21 -0.08 -6.87
N ASP A 91 0.20 -1.37 -6.56
CA ASP A 91 -0.86 -2.01 -5.78
C ASP A 91 -0.93 -1.48 -4.33
N THR A 92 0.19 -1.02 -3.77
CA THR A 92 0.23 -0.40 -2.44
C THR A 92 -0.31 1.02 -2.46
N VAL A 93 0.09 1.81 -3.46
CA VAL A 93 -0.25 3.24 -3.55
C VAL A 93 -1.68 3.45 -4.03
N PHE A 94 -2.09 2.74 -5.08
CA PHE A 94 -3.42 2.87 -5.68
C PHE A 94 -4.45 1.90 -5.07
N GLY A 95 -3.99 0.92 -4.30
CA GLY A 95 -4.83 -0.07 -3.65
C GLY A 95 -5.15 -1.26 -4.55
N ASN A 96 -5.01 -2.46 -3.98
CA ASN A 96 -5.36 -3.72 -4.64
C ASN A 96 -6.19 -4.58 -3.67
N GLN A 97 -7.36 -5.04 -4.12
CA GLN A 97 -8.29 -5.80 -3.28
C GLN A 97 -7.65 -7.08 -2.73
N THR A 98 -6.88 -7.80 -3.55
CA THR A 98 -6.26 -9.08 -3.16
C THR A 98 -5.08 -8.88 -2.25
N LYS A 99 -4.29 -7.83 -2.47
CA LYS A 99 -3.24 -7.42 -1.52
C LYS A 99 -3.83 -7.05 -0.16
N SER A 100 -4.96 -6.35 -0.16
CA SER A 100 -5.70 -6.03 1.07
C SER A 100 -6.17 -7.30 1.80
N LEU A 101 -6.72 -8.28 1.08
CA LEU A 101 -7.09 -9.58 1.66
C LEU A 101 -5.87 -10.31 2.27
N LEU A 102 -4.71 -10.26 1.61
CA LEU A 102 -3.49 -10.89 2.12
C LEU A 102 -3.01 -10.23 3.42
N ASN A 103 -3.06 -8.90 3.49
CA ASN A 103 -2.55 -8.10 4.61
C ASN A 103 -3.53 -7.93 5.78
N LYS A 104 -4.79 -8.35 5.62
CA LYS A 104 -5.77 -8.34 6.71
C LYS A 104 -5.32 -9.19 7.90
N THR A 105 -5.93 -8.95 9.06
CA THR A 105 -5.86 -9.89 10.16
C THR A 105 -6.77 -11.07 9.84
N TRP A 106 -6.18 -12.26 9.66
CA TRP A 106 -6.94 -13.44 9.30
C TRP A 106 -7.65 -14.02 10.51
N VAL A 107 -8.87 -14.49 10.29
CA VAL A 107 -9.69 -15.08 11.34
C VAL A 107 -9.50 -16.59 11.29
N ASN A 108 -9.19 -17.17 12.45
CA ASN A 108 -9.09 -18.62 12.62
C ASN A 108 -10.36 -19.12 13.32
N SER A 109 -11.15 -19.92 12.62
CA SER A 109 -12.47 -20.34 13.09
C SER A 109 -12.68 -21.84 12.92
N LYS A 110 -13.48 -22.43 13.81
CA LYS A 110 -13.96 -23.81 13.71
C LYS A 110 -15.39 -23.83 13.20
N TYR A 111 -15.68 -24.71 12.25
CA TYR A 111 -16.97 -24.77 11.57
C TYR A 111 -17.55 -26.18 11.57
N GLY A 112 -18.88 -26.26 11.52
CA GLY A 112 -19.59 -27.52 11.31
C GLY A 112 -19.77 -28.38 12.56
N ALA A 113 -20.64 -29.39 12.45
CA ALA A 113 -20.77 -30.46 13.44
C ALA A 113 -19.65 -31.51 13.32
N TYR A 114 -19.08 -31.66 12.11
CA TYR A 114 -17.83 -32.36 11.86
C TYR A 114 -16.73 -31.31 11.81
N PRO A 115 -16.08 -31.00 12.95
CA PRO A 115 -15.30 -29.78 13.11
C PRO A 115 -14.18 -29.72 12.08
N ILE A 116 -14.08 -28.57 11.43
CA ILE A 116 -12.92 -28.19 10.62
C ILE A 116 -12.49 -26.80 11.03
N GLN A 117 -11.20 -26.65 11.28
CA GLN A 117 -10.58 -25.38 11.57
C GLN A 117 -9.90 -24.86 10.31
N ILE A 118 -10.16 -23.61 9.95
CA ILE A 118 -9.55 -22.95 8.78
C ILE A 118 -9.33 -21.48 9.09
N SER A 119 -8.20 -20.94 8.60
CA SER A 119 -7.88 -19.52 8.66
C SER A 119 -8.23 -18.86 7.33
N THR A 120 -9.07 -17.83 7.37
CA THR A 120 -9.55 -17.12 6.18
C THR A 120 -9.43 -15.60 6.35
N PRO A 121 -9.26 -14.85 5.25
CA PRO A 121 -9.14 -13.39 5.32
C PRO A 121 -10.42 -12.68 5.77
N ASN A 122 -11.58 -13.29 5.49
CA ASN A 122 -12.89 -12.85 5.97
C ASN A 122 -13.60 -14.04 6.65
N VAL A 123 -14.53 -13.75 7.57
CA VAL A 123 -15.31 -14.77 8.28
C VAL A 123 -16.22 -15.51 7.30
N LEU A 124 -16.30 -16.84 7.42
CA LEU A 124 -17.28 -17.63 6.65
C LEU A 124 -18.64 -17.57 7.36
N SER A 125 -19.62 -16.96 6.70
CA SER A 125 -20.96 -16.80 7.25
C SER A 125 -21.82 -18.02 6.92
N ARG A 126 -22.44 -18.60 7.95
CA ARG A 126 -23.39 -19.71 7.80
C ARG A 126 -24.58 -19.27 6.94
N GLN A 127 -24.89 -20.06 5.93
CA GLN A 127 -26.08 -19.90 5.10
C GLN A 127 -27.26 -20.61 5.78
N LYS A 128 -28.45 -20.01 5.71
CA LYS A 128 -29.67 -20.67 6.18
C LYS A 128 -29.96 -21.86 5.27
N SER A 129 -30.14 -23.03 5.88
CA SER A 129 -30.46 -24.27 5.20
C SER A 129 -31.37 -25.08 6.12
N GLU A 130 -32.38 -25.71 5.54
CA GLU A 130 -33.26 -26.66 6.24
C GLU A 130 -32.70 -28.09 6.21
N THR A 131 -31.58 -28.30 5.50
CA THR A 131 -30.95 -29.62 5.38
C THR A 131 -29.90 -29.84 6.46
N THR A 132 -29.47 -31.09 6.63
CA THR A 132 -28.35 -31.46 7.50
C THR A 132 -26.99 -30.95 7.00
N LEU A 133 -26.93 -30.46 5.75
CA LEU A 133 -25.74 -29.86 5.16
C LEU A 133 -25.58 -28.42 5.65
N GLN A 134 -24.42 -28.14 6.24
CA GLN A 134 -24.07 -26.83 6.77
C GLN A 134 -23.12 -26.13 5.80
N THR A 135 -23.59 -25.08 5.15
CA THR A 135 -22.81 -24.29 4.19
C THR A 135 -22.37 -22.97 4.83
N PHE A 136 -21.10 -22.63 4.68
CA PHE A 136 -20.49 -21.37 5.11
C PHE A 136 -19.83 -20.70 3.92
N LYS A 137 -20.07 -19.40 3.73
CA LYS A 137 -19.58 -18.66 2.56
C LYS A 137 -18.88 -17.37 2.95
N SER A 138 -17.87 -16.99 2.18
CA SER A 138 -17.26 -15.65 2.19
C SER A 138 -17.08 -15.15 0.77
N GLY A 139 -17.59 -13.95 0.51
CA GLY A 139 -17.55 -13.32 -0.81
C GLY A 139 -18.56 -13.93 -1.78
N SER A 140 -18.33 -13.67 -3.07
CA SER A 140 -19.17 -14.13 -4.17
C SER A 140 -18.30 -14.43 -5.40
N ILE A 141 -18.82 -15.20 -6.36
CA ILE A 141 -18.06 -15.55 -7.58
C ILE A 141 -17.59 -14.33 -8.40
N LYS A 142 -18.28 -13.18 -8.26
CA LYS A 142 -17.89 -11.91 -8.90
C LYS A 142 -16.64 -11.30 -8.27
N GLU A 143 -16.41 -11.54 -6.98
CA GLU A 143 -15.25 -11.02 -6.25
C GLU A 143 -13.96 -11.79 -6.60
N THR A 144 -12.81 -11.23 -6.20
CA THR A 144 -11.51 -11.86 -6.46
C THR A 144 -11.28 -13.15 -5.68
N LEU A 145 -11.98 -13.34 -4.56
CA LEU A 145 -11.93 -14.55 -3.77
C LEU A 145 -13.32 -14.93 -3.27
N TYR A 146 -13.76 -16.13 -3.63
CA TYR A 146 -14.98 -16.74 -3.14
C TYR A 146 -14.63 -18.06 -2.45
N LEU A 147 -15.05 -18.19 -1.20
CA LEU A 147 -14.85 -19.38 -0.40
C LEU A 147 -16.21 -19.97 -0.02
N VAL A 148 -16.37 -21.26 -0.25
CA VAL A 148 -17.51 -22.05 0.19
C VAL A 148 -16.99 -23.25 0.97
N LEU A 149 -17.49 -23.42 2.19
CA LEU A 149 -17.23 -24.58 3.02
C LEU A 149 -18.56 -25.29 3.29
N ASP A 150 -18.66 -26.52 2.82
CA ASP A 150 -19.79 -27.40 3.14
C ASP A 150 -19.34 -28.49 4.11
N VAL A 151 -20.11 -28.66 5.17
CA VAL A 151 -19.89 -29.70 6.18
C VAL A 151 -21.20 -30.43 6.42
N GLY A 152 -21.19 -31.75 6.28
CA GLY A 152 -22.40 -32.54 6.42
C GLY A 152 -22.14 -34.00 6.73
N PRO A 153 -23.18 -34.76 7.09
CA PRO A 153 -23.07 -36.21 7.20
C PRO A 153 -22.75 -36.81 5.85
N SER A 154 -21.91 -37.85 5.86
CA SER A 154 -21.65 -38.71 4.72
C SER A 154 -22.39 -40.02 4.94
N ASN A 155 -23.44 -40.26 4.16
CA ASN A 155 -24.17 -41.53 4.17
C ASN A 155 -23.38 -42.68 3.53
N GLN A 156 -22.17 -42.39 3.03
CA GLN A 156 -21.29 -43.35 2.38
C GLN A 156 -20.14 -43.67 3.34
N ASN A 157 -19.93 -44.97 3.57
CA ASN A 157 -18.67 -45.46 4.15
C ASN A 157 -17.51 -44.87 3.32
N GLN A 158 -16.38 -44.53 3.96
CA GLN A 158 -15.20 -43.90 3.33
C GLN A 158 -14.75 -44.54 1.98
N ASN A 159 -15.16 -45.78 1.71
CA ASN A 159 -14.79 -46.56 0.52
C ASN A 159 -15.82 -46.54 -0.63
N GLN A 160 -16.95 -45.82 -0.54
CA GLN A 160 -18.01 -45.87 -1.57
C GLN A 160 -18.19 -44.61 -2.44
N VAL A 161 -17.62 -43.47 -2.06
CA VAL A 161 -17.65 -42.28 -2.93
C VAL A 161 -16.56 -42.46 -4.00
N SER A 162 -16.95 -42.72 -5.24
CA SER A 162 -15.96 -42.79 -6.32
C SER A 162 -15.38 -41.39 -6.58
N LYS A 163 -14.08 -41.33 -6.84
CA LYS A 163 -13.37 -40.11 -7.22
C LYS A 163 -14.08 -39.35 -8.34
N GLN A 164 -14.59 -40.08 -9.34
CA GLN A 164 -15.32 -39.50 -10.47
C GLN A 164 -16.60 -38.77 -10.02
N LYS A 165 -17.37 -39.33 -9.08
CA LYS A 165 -18.58 -38.66 -8.56
C LYS A 165 -18.26 -37.31 -7.92
N ILE A 166 -17.17 -37.22 -7.16
CA ILE A 166 -16.74 -35.94 -6.55
C ILE A 166 -16.37 -34.94 -7.65
N VAL A 167 -15.65 -35.36 -8.67
CA VAL A 167 -15.30 -34.51 -9.82
C VAL A 167 -16.56 -34.01 -10.54
N ASP A 168 -17.53 -34.91 -10.78
CA ASP A 168 -18.78 -34.57 -11.43
C ASP A 168 -19.62 -33.59 -10.60
N GLU A 169 -19.69 -33.78 -9.28
CA GLU A 169 -20.34 -32.85 -8.33
C GLU A 169 -19.68 -31.46 -8.36
N VAL A 170 -18.35 -31.39 -8.37
CA VAL A 170 -17.62 -30.11 -8.47
C VAL A 170 -17.94 -29.40 -9.79
N ILE A 171 -17.95 -30.14 -10.90
CA ILE A 171 -18.27 -29.58 -12.22
C ILE A 171 -19.73 -29.11 -12.27
N ALA A 172 -20.67 -29.87 -11.70
CA ALA A 172 -22.08 -29.47 -11.60
C ALA A 172 -22.25 -28.19 -10.79
N ASN A 173 -21.63 -28.11 -9.60
CA ASN A 173 -21.65 -26.92 -8.76
C ASN A 173 -21.07 -25.69 -9.47
N LEU A 174 -20.00 -25.85 -10.25
CA LEU A 174 -19.43 -24.75 -11.05
C LEU A 174 -20.38 -24.30 -12.16
N LYS A 175 -21.06 -25.23 -12.83
CA LYS A 175 -22.09 -24.90 -13.85
C LYS A 175 -23.26 -24.14 -13.24
N ASP A 176 -23.70 -24.51 -12.04
CA ASP A 176 -24.75 -23.79 -11.31
C ASP A 176 -24.34 -22.36 -10.95
N LEU A 177 -23.03 -22.11 -10.83
CA LEU A 177 -22.44 -20.78 -10.68
C LEU A 177 -22.19 -20.07 -12.03
N ALA A 178 -22.78 -20.56 -13.13
CA ALA A 178 -22.63 -20.06 -14.49
C ALA A 178 -21.18 -20.13 -15.04
N ALA A 179 -20.38 -21.09 -14.58
CA ALA A 179 -19.06 -21.34 -15.15
C ALA A 179 -19.15 -21.98 -16.54
N THR A 180 -18.32 -21.52 -17.46
CA THR A 180 -18.17 -22.05 -18.82
C THR A 180 -16.71 -22.46 -19.08
N ASN A 181 -16.45 -23.24 -20.13
CA ASN A 181 -15.10 -23.68 -20.51
C ASN A 181 -14.28 -24.27 -19.33
N ILE A 182 -14.93 -25.13 -18.54
CA ILE A 182 -14.35 -25.71 -17.33
C ILE A 182 -13.25 -26.72 -17.71
N LEU A 183 -12.03 -26.44 -17.27
CA LEU A 183 -10.90 -27.36 -17.29
C LEU A 183 -10.72 -27.91 -15.88
N THR A 184 -10.60 -29.23 -15.78
CA THR A 184 -10.55 -29.94 -14.50
C THR A 184 -9.37 -30.90 -14.46
N LYS A 185 -8.68 -30.89 -13.34
CA LYS A 185 -7.68 -31.87 -12.93
C LYS A 185 -7.98 -32.29 -11.50
N ASP A 186 -7.43 -33.43 -11.12
CA ASP A 186 -7.57 -33.95 -9.78
C ASP A 186 -6.27 -34.59 -9.32
N GLU A 187 -6.05 -34.59 -8.01
CA GLU A 187 -4.90 -35.23 -7.38
C GLU A 187 -5.22 -35.63 -5.94
N ARG A 188 -4.44 -36.56 -5.40
CA ARG A 188 -4.48 -36.87 -3.97
C ARG A 188 -3.92 -35.68 -3.18
N TYR A 189 -4.60 -35.28 -2.12
CA TYR A 189 -4.16 -34.23 -1.22
C TYR A 189 -3.91 -34.78 0.18
N VAL A 190 -2.87 -34.29 0.84
CA VAL A 190 -2.54 -34.67 2.21
C VAL A 190 -2.33 -33.39 3.00
N THR A 191 -3.05 -33.22 4.11
CA THR A 191 -2.90 -32.06 4.99
C THR A 191 -1.60 -32.14 5.80
N SER A 192 -1.23 -31.04 6.45
CA SER A 192 -0.08 -31.00 7.38
C SER A 192 -0.23 -31.98 8.56
N GLU A 193 -1.45 -32.35 8.92
CA GLU A 193 -1.78 -33.34 9.95
C GLU A 193 -1.89 -34.78 9.40
N GLY A 194 -1.55 -34.99 8.12
CA GLY A 194 -1.55 -36.31 7.48
C GLY A 194 -2.93 -36.81 7.03
N LYS A 195 -3.97 -35.98 7.09
CA LYS A 195 -5.31 -36.37 6.61
C LYS A 195 -5.33 -36.39 5.09
N THR A 196 -5.83 -37.49 4.51
CA THR A 196 -5.91 -37.66 3.07
C THR A 196 -7.27 -37.17 2.55
N GLY A 197 -7.25 -36.39 1.49
CA GLY A 197 -8.44 -35.95 0.76
C GLY A 197 -8.22 -35.99 -0.75
N LEU A 198 -9.26 -35.60 -1.50
CA LEU A 198 -9.20 -35.40 -2.94
C LEU A 198 -9.16 -33.90 -3.24
N LYS A 199 -8.19 -33.47 -4.04
CA LYS A 199 -8.14 -32.11 -4.58
C LYS A 199 -8.60 -32.14 -6.04
N VAL A 200 -9.62 -31.36 -6.36
CA VAL A 200 -10.10 -31.13 -7.73
C VAL A 200 -9.88 -29.66 -8.05
N PHE A 201 -9.16 -29.34 -9.11
CA PHE A 201 -8.74 -27.98 -9.39
C PHE A 201 -8.64 -27.72 -10.88
N GLY A 202 -8.67 -26.44 -11.26
CA GLY A 202 -8.51 -26.05 -12.64
C GLY A 202 -8.97 -24.63 -12.89
N SER A 203 -9.48 -24.38 -14.10
CA SER A 203 -9.86 -23.04 -14.53
C SER A 203 -11.16 -23.05 -15.30
N PHE A 204 -11.86 -21.92 -15.30
CA PHE A 204 -13.08 -21.73 -16.07
C PHE A 204 -13.23 -20.27 -16.48
N ASP A 205 -14.10 -20.01 -17.44
CA ASP A 205 -14.50 -18.68 -17.84
C ASP A 205 -15.82 -18.31 -17.15
N TYR A 206 -15.86 -17.12 -16.55
CA TYR A 206 -17.04 -16.57 -15.89
C TYR A 206 -17.42 -15.26 -16.57
N GLU A 207 -18.67 -15.15 -17.01
CA GLU A 207 -19.18 -13.92 -17.59
C GLU A 207 -19.85 -13.07 -16.50
N SER A 208 -19.32 -11.87 -16.26
CA SER A 208 -19.94 -10.87 -15.39
C SER A 208 -20.12 -9.58 -16.17
N ASP A 209 -21.37 -9.12 -16.27
CA ASP A 209 -21.70 -7.80 -16.82
C ASP A 209 -21.14 -7.58 -18.24
N GLY A 210 -21.16 -8.64 -19.07
CA GLY A 210 -20.66 -8.65 -20.45
C GLY A 210 -19.14 -8.78 -20.58
N VAL A 211 -18.41 -8.93 -19.47
CA VAL A 211 -16.96 -9.16 -19.45
C VAL A 211 -16.67 -10.60 -19.05
N SER A 212 -15.95 -11.32 -19.92
CA SER A 212 -15.45 -12.66 -19.60
C SER A 212 -14.18 -12.56 -18.75
N VAL A 213 -14.25 -13.11 -17.53
CA VAL A 213 -13.15 -13.18 -16.57
C VAL A 213 -12.70 -14.62 -16.41
N LYS A 214 -11.39 -14.86 -16.53
CA LYS A 214 -10.80 -16.18 -16.27
C LYS A 214 -10.60 -16.39 -14.78
N LYS A 215 -11.27 -17.41 -14.24
CA LYS A 215 -11.19 -17.83 -12.85
C LYS A 215 -10.42 -19.14 -12.74
N GLU A 216 -9.83 -19.37 -11.58
CA GLU A 216 -9.30 -20.66 -11.15
C GLU A 216 -10.05 -21.13 -9.92
N TYR A 217 -10.06 -22.44 -9.70
CA TYR A 217 -10.69 -23.03 -8.53
C TYR A 217 -9.85 -24.17 -7.97
N ILE A 218 -10.00 -24.35 -6.65
CA ILE A 218 -9.50 -25.50 -5.90
C ILE A 218 -10.64 -25.98 -5.02
N ASN A 219 -11.04 -27.23 -5.19
CA ASN A 219 -11.95 -27.94 -4.31
C ASN A 219 -11.16 -29.00 -3.53
N LEU A 220 -11.24 -28.95 -2.20
CA LEU A 220 -10.66 -29.95 -1.31
C LEU A 220 -11.78 -30.72 -0.62
N ARG A 221 -11.84 -32.03 -0.87
CA ARG A 221 -12.83 -32.93 -0.29
C ARG A 221 -12.18 -33.91 0.68
N PHE A 222 -12.68 -33.92 1.91
CA PHE A 222 -12.28 -34.84 2.98
C PHE A 222 -13.50 -35.64 3.43
N VAL A 223 -13.28 -36.91 3.79
CA VAL A 223 -14.33 -37.82 4.27
C VAL A 223 -13.83 -38.49 5.54
N GLU A 224 -14.38 -38.13 6.68
CA GLU A 224 -13.96 -38.60 8.00
C GLU A 224 -15.16 -38.79 8.94
N ASN A 225 -15.10 -39.80 9.82
CA ASN A 225 -16.06 -40.01 10.91
C ASN A 225 -17.54 -39.98 10.48
N ASN A 226 -17.88 -40.63 9.37
CA ASN A 226 -19.23 -40.62 8.75
C ASN A 226 -19.72 -39.21 8.37
N GLY A 227 -18.82 -38.25 8.20
CA GLY A 227 -19.05 -36.90 7.70
C GLY A 227 -18.14 -36.58 6.51
N PHE A 228 -18.37 -35.42 5.91
CA PHE A 228 -17.47 -34.86 4.91
C PHE A 228 -17.28 -33.36 5.12
N GLN A 229 -16.14 -32.88 4.64
CA GLN A 229 -15.82 -31.46 4.53
C GLN A 229 -15.42 -31.17 3.09
N ASN A 230 -16.04 -30.15 2.50
CA ASN A 230 -15.82 -29.73 1.13
C ASN A 230 -15.48 -28.24 1.12
N ILE A 231 -14.26 -27.89 0.73
CA ILE A 231 -13.80 -26.50 0.65
C ILE A 231 -13.64 -26.16 -0.83
N LEU A 232 -14.53 -25.34 -1.38
CA LEU A 232 -14.39 -24.76 -2.71
C LEU A 232 -13.84 -23.34 -2.58
N SER A 233 -12.68 -23.11 -3.19
CA SER A 233 -12.06 -21.80 -3.34
C SER A 233 -12.06 -21.42 -4.81
N ILE A 234 -12.62 -20.27 -5.15
CA ILE A 234 -12.65 -19.69 -6.51
C ILE A 234 -11.96 -18.34 -6.46
N TYR A 235 -11.10 -18.06 -7.44
CA TYR A 235 -10.32 -16.82 -7.45
C TYR A 235 -9.92 -16.36 -8.86
N ASP A 236 -9.50 -15.10 -8.98
CA ASP A 236 -9.03 -14.55 -10.26
C ASP A 236 -7.68 -15.15 -10.68
N ARG A 237 -7.61 -15.65 -11.92
CA ARG A 237 -6.40 -16.32 -12.44
C ARG A 237 -5.16 -15.39 -12.52
N LYS A 238 -5.36 -14.13 -12.88
CA LYS A 238 -4.27 -13.17 -13.14
C LYS A 238 -3.95 -12.32 -11.91
N ASN A 239 -3.64 -12.95 -10.79
CA ASN A 239 -3.39 -12.23 -9.54
C ASN A 239 -2.13 -12.71 -8.82
N LEU A 240 -1.18 -11.80 -8.58
CA LEU A 240 0.10 -12.11 -7.95
C LEU A 240 -0.05 -12.59 -6.48
N TYR A 241 -1.07 -12.12 -5.76
CA TYR A 241 -1.21 -12.38 -4.33
C TYR A 241 -2.01 -13.65 -4.04
N THR A 242 -2.84 -14.08 -4.98
CA THR A 242 -3.75 -15.22 -4.78
C THR A 242 -3.04 -16.53 -4.45
N PRO A 243 -1.92 -16.93 -5.10
CA PRO A 243 -1.20 -18.14 -4.71
C PRO A 243 -0.80 -18.15 -3.23
N ARG A 244 -0.35 -17.00 -2.69
CA ARG A 244 0.02 -16.86 -1.27
C ARG A 244 -1.19 -16.98 -0.35
N ILE A 245 -2.34 -16.42 -0.75
CA ILE A 245 -3.59 -16.56 -0.01
C ILE A 245 -4.02 -18.04 0.00
N MET A 246 -4.02 -18.71 -1.15
CA MET A 246 -4.43 -20.11 -1.26
C MET A 246 -3.52 -21.02 -0.46
N GLU A 247 -2.20 -20.82 -0.52
CA GLU A 247 -1.24 -21.55 0.29
C GLU A 247 -1.51 -21.38 1.80
N ARG A 248 -1.73 -20.14 2.26
CA ARG A 248 -2.03 -19.88 3.68
C ARG A 248 -3.35 -20.51 4.12
N ILE A 249 -4.40 -20.47 3.30
CA ILE A 249 -5.67 -21.14 3.57
C ILE A 249 -5.44 -22.65 3.68
N ASN A 250 -4.84 -23.26 2.65
CA ASN A 250 -4.63 -24.70 2.55
C ASN A 250 -3.77 -25.27 3.69
N ASN A 251 -2.73 -24.53 4.11
CA ASN A 251 -1.85 -24.92 5.21
C ASN A 251 -2.50 -24.73 6.60
N SER A 252 -3.57 -23.93 6.69
CA SER A 252 -4.29 -23.67 7.94
C SER A 252 -5.36 -24.69 8.28
N ILE A 253 -5.72 -25.56 7.32
CA ILE A 253 -6.77 -26.56 7.48
C ILE A 253 -6.35 -27.60 8.53
N LYS A 254 -7.19 -27.77 9.55
CA LYS A 254 -7.03 -28.78 10.62
C LYS A 254 -8.36 -29.44 10.94
N PHE A 255 -8.33 -30.69 11.38
CA PHE A 255 -9.50 -31.51 11.68
C PHE A 255 -9.59 -31.85 13.17
#